data_AF-A0A0R3D0N1-F1
#
_entry.id   AF-A0A0R3D0N1-F1
#
_cell.length_a   1.000
_cell.length_b   1.000
_cell.length_c   1.000
_cell.angle_alpha   90.00
_cell.angle_beta   90.00
_cell.angle_gamma   90.00
#
_symmetry.space_group_name_H-M   'P 1'
#
loop_
_entity.id
_entity.type
_entity.pdbx_description
1 polymer ?
#
loop_
_entity_poly.entity_id
_entity_poly.type
_entity_poly.pdbx_seq_one_letter_code
_entity_poly.pdbx_strand_id
1 'polypeptide(L)'
;METVRRWLDNRRERRQPCPNRETGMSFKVIDGGGPSKEERDKAQAQEDQARRREWAKGDLSWAVRECAANMLRIIRGAGKPHELLLQMKKVIDSAVKFQEVHGYWPDDVIAGELHLDDERQKILERCRAGDLSQAAIDRWRADGTFDEMSAEYITFCGALQIIASRMIGQKTQESAGDSEFHRGLRELEEVREVRRRRVLEEMRASRAAPPRRKTGKKRKLKPRTPPGGVVL
;
A
#
# COMPACT_ATOMS: atom_id res chain seq x y z
N MET A 1 -27.23 -23.20 -15.44
CA MET A 1 -26.30 -23.83 -16.41
C MET A 1 -26.64 -23.47 -17.87
N GLU A 2 -27.43 -22.41 -18.15
CA GLU A 2 -27.84 -22.06 -19.53
C GLU A 2 -26.99 -20.95 -20.17
N THR A 3 -26.11 -20.29 -19.41
CA THR A 3 -25.29 -19.17 -19.89
C THR A 3 -24.02 -19.58 -20.63
N VAL A 4 -23.55 -20.82 -20.49
CA VAL A 4 -22.31 -21.30 -21.14
C VAL A 4 -22.55 -21.80 -22.56
N ARG A 5 -23.75 -22.31 -22.88
CA ARG A 5 -24.07 -22.79 -24.25
C ARG A 5 -24.17 -21.65 -25.27
N ARG A 6 -24.61 -20.46 -24.86
CA ARG A 6 -24.77 -19.31 -25.77
C ARG A 6 -23.43 -18.71 -26.25
N TRP A 7 -22.31 -19.02 -25.58
CA TRP A 7 -20.99 -18.52 -25.97
C TRP A 7 -20.29 -19.39 -27.03
N LEU A 8 -20.62 -20.69 -27.10
CA LEU A 8 -20.00 -21.61 -28.06
C LEU A 8 -20.64 -21.57 -29.45
N ASP A 9 -21.92 -21.19 -29.56
CA ASP A 9 -22.61 -21.12 -30.86
C ASP A 9 -22.25 -19.85 -31.66
N ASN A 10 -21.81 -18.77 -30.99
CA ASN A 10 -21.49 -17.51 -31.68
C ASN A 10 -20.09 -17.49 -32.35
N ARG A 11 -19.38 -18.64 -32.34
CA ARG A 11 -18.04 -18.77 -32.93
C ARG A 11 -18.01 -19.51 -34.28
N ARG A 12 -19.15 -20.00 -34.77
CA ARG A 12 -19.22 -20.81 -36.02
C ARG A 12 -19.67 -20.06 -37.26
N GLU A 13 -20.22 -18.84 -37.17
CA GLU A 13 -20.80 -18.13 -38.33
C GLU A 13 -19.86 -17.14 -39.04
N ARG A 14 -18.56 -17.11 -38.74
CA ARG A 14 -17.59 -16.23 -39.45
C ARG A 14 -16.48 -16.98 -40.17
N ARG A 15 -16.82 -18.07 -40.86
CA ARG A 15 -15.95 -18.63 -41.91
C ARG A 15 -16.48 -18.20 -43.27
N GLN A 16 -16.20 -16.95 -43.63
CA GLN A 16 -16.30 -16.53 -45.03
C GLN A 16 -15.31 -17.37 -45.86
N PRO A 17 -15.74 -17.95 -46.99
CA PRO A 17 -14.83 -18.60 -47.91
C PRO A 17 -13.85 -17.56 -48.46
N CYS A 18 -12.56 -17.82 -48.25
CA CYS A 18 -11.49 -16.98 -48.79
C CYS A 18 -11.63 -16.93 -50.33
N PRO A 19 -11.78 -15.75 -50.94
CA PRO A 19 -11.77 -15.66 -52.40
C PRO A 19 -10.38 -16.06 -52.88
N ASN A 20 -10.32 -17.09 -53.74
CA ASN A 20 -9.14 -17.45 -54.51
C ASN A 20 -8.71 -16.22 -55.31
N ARG A 21 -7.76 -15.46 -54.77
CA ARG A 21 -7.17 -14.31 -55.42
C ARG A 21 -5.79 -14.73 -55.92
N GLU A 22 -5.79 -15.36 -57.09
CA GLU A 22 -4.63 -15.39 -57.99
C GLU A 22 -4.39 -13.96 -58.51
N THR A 23 -3.97 -13.07 -57.61
CA THR A 23 -3.35 -11.81 -57.99
C THR A 23 -1.87 -12.01 -57.75
N GLY A 24 -1.11 -12.10 -58.84
CA GLY A 24 0.35 -11.99 -58.82
C GLY A 24 0.74 -10.66 -58.19
N MET A 25 0.82 -10.64 -56.86
CA MET A 25 1.34 -9.52 -56.10
C MET A 25 2.85 -9.57 -56.32
N SER A 26 3.33 -8.70 -57.21
CA SER A 26 4.75 -8.45 -57.35
C SER A 26 5.30 -8.18 -55.95
N PHE A 27 6.14 -9.07 -55.45
CA PHE A 27 6.87 -8.89 -54.22
C PHE A 27 7.80 -7.71 -54.46
N LYS A 28 7.32 -6.48 -54.22
CA LYS A 28 8.18 -5.32 -54.09
C LYS A 28 9.00 -5.62 -52.84
N VAL A 29 10.19 -6.17 -53.06
CA VAL A 29 11.28 -6.08 -52.10
C VAL A 29 11.40 -4.59 -51.83
N ILE A 30 10.75 -4.14 -50.76
CA ILE A 30 11.04 -2.85 -50.18
C ILE A 30 12.47 -3.07 -49.71
N ASP A 31 13.43 -2.50 -50.43
CA ASP A 31 14.81 -2.39 -49.96
C ASP A 31 14.74 -1.60 -48.66
N GLY A 32 14.50 -2.33 -47.57
CA GLY A 32 14.50 -1.83 -46.23
C GLY A 32 15.93 -1.43 -45.98
N GLY A 33 16.23 -0.16 -46.23
CA GLY A 33 17.40 0.52 -45.71
C GLY A 33 17.33 0.45 -44.19
N GLY A 34 17.66 -0.72 -43.65
CA GLY A 34 17.78 -0.94 -42.23
C GLY A 34 18.85 0.00 -41.70
N PRO A 35 18.80 0.30 -40.40
CA PRO A 35 19.74 1.22 -39.79
C PRO A 35 21.17 0.80 -40.13
N SER A 36 21.98 1.78 -40.47
CA SER A 36 23.38 1.56 -40.82
C SER A 36 24.09 0.81 -39.68
N LYS A 37 25.19 0.12 -39.98
CA LYS A 37 25.97 -0.56 -38.94
C LYS A 37 26.33 0.40 -37.79
N GLU A 38 26.70 1.63 -38.14
CA GLU A 38 27.04 2.67 -37.17
C GLU A 38 25.85 3.09 -36.29
N GLU A 39 24.63 3.16 -36.85
CA GLU A 39 23.42 3.46 -36.06
C GLU A 39 23.10 2.34 -35.07
N ARG A 40 23.29 1.08 -35.46
CA ARG A 40 23.11 -0.07 -34.57
C ARG A 40 24.15 -0.08 -33.45
N ASP A 41 25.41 0.19 -33.76
CA ASP A 41 26.48 0.23 -32.77
C ASP A 41 26.28 1.40 -31.76
N LYS A 42 25.82 2.56 -32.24
CA LYS A 42 25.47 3.71 -31.37
C LYS A 42 24.26 3.40 -30.48
N ALA A 43 23.22 2.78 -31.03
CA ALA A 43 22.04 2.38 -30.27
C ALA A 43 22.42 1.38 -29.16
N GLN A 44 23.23 0.37 -29.49
CA GLN A 44 23.72 -0.62 -28.51
C GLN A 44 24.54 0.05 -27.40
N ALA A 45 25.46 0.96 -27.76
CA ALA A 45 26.25 1.69 -26.77
C ALA A 45 25.39 2.56 -25.83
N GLN A 46 24.32 3.18 -26.36
CA GLN A 46 23.36 3.94 -25.55
C GLN A 46 22.55 3.05 -24.62
N GLU A 47 22.06 1.90 -25.11
CA GLU A 47 21.36 0.91 -24.29
C GLU A 47 22.24 0.36 -23.16
N ASP A 48 23.50 0.03 -23.48
CA ASP A 48 24.47 -0.46 -22.50
C ASP A 48 24.79 0.62 -21.45
N GLN A 49 24.89 1.88 -21.86
CA GLN A 49 25.08 3.01 -20.94
C GLN A 49 23.86 3.21 -20.04
N ALA A 50 22.64 3.13 -20.58
CA ALA A 50 21.40 3.24 -19.82
C ALA A 50 21.29 2.10 -18.78
N ARG A 51 21.63 0.87 -19.17
CA ARG A 51 21.64 -0.29 -18.27
C ARG A 51 22.66 -0.14 -17.15
N ARG A 52 23.87 0.35 -17.46
CA ARG A 52 24.89 0.65 -16.43
C ARG A 52 24.42 1.70 -15.44
N ARG A 53 23.75 2.76 -15.92
CA ARG A 53 23.16 3.81 -15.08
C ARG A 53 22.11 3.25 -14.11
N GLU A 54 21.21 2.41 -14.63
CA GLU A 54 20.17 1.78 -13.82
C GLU A 54 20.75 0.82 -12.79
N TRP A 55 21.71 -0.03 -13.18
CA TRP A 55 22.39 -0.95 -12.26
C TRP A 55 23.15 -0.22 -11.15
N ALA A 56 23.90 0.83 -11.49
CA ALA A 56 24.61 1.63 -10.49
C ALA A 56 23.65 2.27 -9.47
N LYS A 57 22.49 2.76 -9.94
CA LYS A 57 21.43 3.27 -9.06
C LYS A 57 20.86 2.15 -8.17
N GLY A 58 20.56 0.99 -8.74
CA GLY A 58 20.03 -0.17 -8.00
C GLY A 58 20.97 -0.68 -6.91
N ASP A 59 22.26 -0.83 -7.23
CA ASP A 59 23.30 -1.27 -6.30
C ASP A 59 23.43 -0.31 -5.10
N LEU A 60 23.48 1.00 -5.38
CA LEU A 60 23.52 2.02 -4.34
C LEU A 60 22.26 1.99 -3.47
N SER A 61 21.09 1.95 -4.10
CA SER A 61 19.79 1.94 -3.41
C SER A 61 19.66 0.75 -2.46
N TRP A 62 20.12 -0.42 -2.89
CA TRP A 62 20.17 -1.62 -2.04
C TRP A 62 21.15 -1.45 -0.88
N ALA A 63 22.38 -0.99 -1.16
CA ALA A 63 23.41 -0.82 -0.13
C ALA A 63 22.99 0.17 0.96
N VAL A 64 22.35 1.29 0.57
CA VAL A 64 21.85 2.32 1.50
C VAL A 64 20.76 1.74 2.41
N ARG A 65 19.75 1.07 1.85
CA ARG A 65 18.67 0.45 2.63
C ARG A 65 19.16 -0.64 3.56
N GLU A 66 20.06 -1.50 3.09
CA GLU A 66 20.66 -2.57 3.88
C GLU A 66 21.43 -2.00 5.09
N CYS A 67 22.26 -0.98 4.87
CA CYS A 67 23.02 -0.30 5.92
C CYS A 67 22.09 0.39 6.94
N ALA A 68 21.11 1.18 6.46
CA ALA A 68 20.17 1.89 7.32
C ALA A 68 19.29 0.94 8.15
N ALA A 69 18.79 -0.14 7.53
CA ALA A 69 18.01 -1.15 8.24
C ALA A 69 18.84 -1.82 9.35
N ASN A 70 20.10 -2.17 9.10
CA ASN A 70 20.97 -2.73 10.14
C ASN A 70 21.26 -1.71 11.25
N MET A 71 21.49 -0.43 10.93
CA MET A 71 21.64 0.62 11.94
C MET A 71 20.42 0.71 12.86
N LEU A 72 19.20 0.77 12.31
CA LEU A 72 17.97 0.81 13.08
C LEU A 72 17.81 -0.46 13.95
N ARG A 73 18.19 -1.62 13.43
CA ARG A 73 18.19 -2.87 14.20
C ARG A 73 19.23 -2.86 15.31
N ILE A 74 20.43 -2.31 15.10
CA ILE A 74 21.47 -2.16 16.13
C ILE A 74 20.96 -1.25 17.25
N ILE A 75 20.36 -0.10 16.91
CA ILE A 75 19.76 0.83 17.87
C ILE A 75 18.68 0.12 18.71
N ARG A 76 17.88 -0.75 18.08
CA ARG A 76 16.89 -1.59 18.77
C ARG A 76 17.49 -2.76 19.58
N GLY A 77 18.77 -3.11 19.37
CA GLY A 77 19.44 -4.25 20.02
C GLY A 77 19.28 -5.60 19.31
N ALA A 78 18.82 -5.63 18.05
CA ALA A 78 18.58 -6.84 17.24
C ALA A 78 19.35 -6.84 15.89
N GLY A 79 20.35 -5.96 15.76
CA GLY A 79 21.18 -5.83 14.57
C GLY A 79 22.52 -6.56 14.69
N LYS A 80 23.36 -6.40 13.68
CA LYS A 80 24.69 -7.03 13.60
C LYS A 80 25.78 -5.94 13.55
N PRO A 81 26.33 -5.53 14.70
CA PRO A 81 27.33 -4.45 14.75
C PRO A 81 28.59 -4.73 13.92
N HIS A 82 29.02 -5.99 13.84
CA HIS A 82 30.22 -6.38 13.08
C HIS A 82 30.05 -6.24 11.55
N GLU A 83 28.82 -6.21 11.03
CA GLU A 83 28.56 -5.99 9.60
C GLU A 83 28.55 -4.50 9.21
N LEU A 84 28.46 -3.58 10.19
CA LEU A 84 28.22 -2.16 9.94
C LEU A 84 29.32 -1.51 9.09
N LEU A 85 30.58 -1.76 9.41
CA LEU A 85 31.72 -1.20 8.68
C LEU A 85 31.78 -1.69 7.23
N LEU A 86 31.42 -2.97 7.00
CA LEU A 86 31.37 -3.55 5.66
C LEU A 86 30.22 -2.96 4.84
N GLN A 87 29.05 -2.77 5.45
CA GLN A 87 27.89 -2.14 4.81
C GLN A 87 28.18 -0.67 4.45
N MET A 88 28.82 0.09 5.34
CA MET A 88 29.27 1.46 5.06
C MET A 88 30.24 1.51 3.88
N LYS A 89 31.25 0.61 3.85
CA LYS A 89 32.16 0.50 2.70
C LYS A 89 31.40 0.23 1.40
N LYS A 90 30.45 -0.70 1.42
CA LYS A 90 29.61 -1.03 0.24
C LYS A 90 28.81 0.17 -0.26
N VAL A 91 28.28 1.00 0.64
CA VAL A 91 27.59 2.26 0.28
C VAL A 91 28.56 3.21 -0.42
N ILE A 92 29.75 3.43 0.15
CA ILE A 92 30.77 4.31 -0.45
C ILE A 92 31.18 3.82 -1.83
N ASP A 93 31.53 2.53 -1.96
CA ASP A 93 31.94 1.93 -3.23
C ASP A 93 30.84 2.07 -4.30
N SER A 94 29.57 1.90 -3.92
CA SER A 94 28.44 2.02 -4.84
C SER A 94 28.15 3.48 -5.21
N ALA A 95 28.37 4.43 -4.29
CA ALA A 95 28.23 5.85 -4.55
C ALA A 95 29.32 6.35 -5.52
N VAL A 96 30.56 5.85 -5.40
CA VAL A 96 31.65 6.14 -6.35
C VAL A 96 31.30 5.61 -7.74
N LYS A 97 30.84 4.35 -7.86
CA LYS A 97 30.38 3.78 -9.15
C LYS A 97 29.22 4.58 -9.76
N PHE A 98 28.28 5.04 -8.92
CA PHE A 98 27.21 5.92 -9.38
C PHE A 98 27.77 7.22 -9.95
N GLN A 99 28.67 7.88 -9.23
CA GLN A 99 29.31 9.13 -9.66
C GLN A 99 30.06 8.97 -10.98
N GLU A 100 30.80 7.87 -11.16
CA GLU A 100 31.54 7.58 -12.40
C GLU A 100 30.63 7.48 -13.63
N VAL A 101 29.41 6.95 -13.46
CA VAL A 101 28.48 6.69 -14.57
C VAL A 101 27.52 7.86 -14.84
N HIS A 102 27.13 8.60 -13.79
CA HIS A 102 26.17 9.70 -13.86
C HIS A 102 26.81 11.09 -13.88
N GLY A 103 28.03 11.25 -13.37
CA GLY A 103 28.76 12.51 -13.32
C GLY A 103 28.37 13.44 -12.16
N TYR A 104 27.57 12.96 -11.20
CA TYR A 104 27.17 13.72 -10.01
C TYR A 104 27.01 12.80 -8.78
N TRP A 105 26.97 13.39 -7.59
CA TRP A 105 26.79 12.65 -6.33
C TRP A 105 25.31 12.28 -6.09
N PRO A 106 25.02 11.06 -5.59
CA PRO A 106 23.66 10.52 -5.51
C PRO A 106 22.86 11.03 -4.30
N ASP A 107 22.86 12.33 -4.04
CA ASP A 107 22.16 12.92 -2.89
C ASP A 107 20.65 12.68 -2.96
N ASP A 108 20.09 12.77 -4.17
CA ASP A 108 18.68 12.51 -4.46
C ASP A 108 18.29 11.05 -4.22
N VAL A 109 19.14 10.11 -4.63
CA VAL A 109 18.92 8.68 -4.42
C VAL A 109 19.01 8.35 -2.94
N ILE A 110 20.02 8.85 -2.23
CA ILE A 110 20.16 8.59 -0.78
C ILE A 110 18.97 9.18 -0.03
N ALA A 111 18.57 10.42 -0.33
CA ALA A 111 17.42 11.06 0.30
C ALA A 111 16.13 10.27 0.02
N GLY A 112 15.90 9.83 -1.23
CA GLY A 112 14.73 9.05 -1.60
C GLY A 112 14.67 7.68 -0.93
N GLU A 113 15.80 6.97 -0.84
CA GLU A 113 15.85 5.62 -0.26
C GLU A 113 15.77 5.61 1.27
N LEU A 114 16.17 6.70 1.92
CA LEU A 114 16.05 6.89 3.38
C LEU A 114 14.78 7.63 3.80
N HIS A 115 14.01 8.15 2.84
CA HIS A 115 12.75 8.80 3.13
C HIS A 115 11.74 7.77 3.63
N LEU A 116 11.05 8.08 4.72
CA LEU A 116 9.86 7.34 5.09
C LEU A 116 8.71 7.81 4.22
N ASP A 117 8.22 6.91 3.39
CA ASP A 117 7.06 7.20 2.56
C ASP A 117 5.79 7.32 3.38
N ASP A 118 5.00 8.34 3.09
CA ASP A 118 3.62 8.42 3.53
C ASP A 118 2.77 7.46 2.68
N GLU A 119 2.33 6.33 3.26
CA GLU A 119 1.49 5.34 2.59
C GLU A 119 0.19 5.96 2.05
N ARG A 120 -0.34 6.99 2.71
CA ARG A 120 -1.49 7.74 2.19
C ARG A 120 -1.13 8.44 0.88
N GLN A 121 0.04 9.09 0.81
CA GLN A 121 0.51 9.76 -0.40
C GLN A 121 0.74 8.76 -1.56
N LYS A 122 1.38 7.61 -1.29
CA LYS A 122 1.52 6.52 -2.27
C LYS A 122 0.18 6.07 -2.82
N ILE A 123 -0.80 5.90 -1.94
CA ILE A 123 -2.15 5.52 -2.36
C ILE A 123 -2.76 6.59 -3.24
N LEU A 124 -2.66 7.88 -2.86
CA LEU A 124 -3.18 8.98 -3.67
C LEU A 124 -2.52 9.06 -5.04
N GLU A 125 -1.23 8.75 -5.15
CA GLU A 125 -0.51 8.69 -6.44
C GLU A 125 -1.03 7.55 -7.31
N ARG A 126 -1.22 6.35 -6.74
CA ARG A 126 -1.87 5.22 -7.43
C ARG A 126 -3.30 5.54 -7.87
N CYS A 127 -4.03 6.34 -7.08
CA CYS A 127 -5.35 6.83 -7.45
C CYS A 127 -5.27 7.76 -8.68
N ARG A 128 -4.32 8.69 -8.70
CA ARG A 128 -4.10 9.60 -9.85
C ARG A 128 -3.65 8.85 -11.11
N ALA A 129 -2.89 7.77 -10.94
CA ALA A 129 -2.48 6.87 -12.02
C ALA A 129 -3.63 6.01 -12.58
N GLY A 130 -4.78 5.94 -11.89
CA GLY A 130 -5.92 5.12 -12.30
C GLY A 130 -5.83 3.65 -11.87
N ASP A 131 -4.87 3.29 -11.02
CA ASP A 131 -4.70 1.92 -10.53
C ASP A 131 -5.74 1.52 -9.46
N LEU A 132 -6.42 2.51 -8.88
CA LEU A 132 -7.41 2.33 -7.83
C LEU A 132 -8.78 2.84 -8.30
N SER A 133 -9.81 2.04 -8.05
CA SER A 133 -11.18 2.45 -8.36
C SER A 133 -11.65 3.55 -7.42
N GLN A 134 -12.44 4.50 -7.94
CA GLN A 134 -13.03 5.57 -7.14
C GLN A 134 -13.83 5.03 -5.94
N ALA A 135 -14.54 3.92 -6.12
CA ALA A 135 -15.28 3.26 -5.04
C ALA A 135 -14.38 2.78 -3.88
N ALA A 136 -13.15 2.33 -4.17
CA ALA A 136 -12.20 1.96 -3.12
C ALA A 136 -11.72 3.19 -2.33
N ILE A 137 -11.48 4.30 -3.03
CA ILE A 137 -11.08 5.58 -2.43
C ILE A 137 -12.20 6.12 -1.53
N ASP A 138 -13.44 6.12 -2.03
CA ASP A 138 -14.59 6.62 -1.29
C ASP A 138 -14.83 5.79 -0.03
N ARG A 139 -14.68 4.46 -0.12
CA ARG A 139 -14.73 3.56 1.05
C ARG A 139 -13.66 3.93 2.08
N TRP A 140 -12.41 4.08 1.66
CA TRP A 140 -11.28 4.42 2.54
C TRP A 140 -11.40 5.80 3.18
N ARG A 141 -12.04 6.75 2.50
CA ARG A 141 -12.42 8.05 3.09
C ARG A 141 -13.54 7.88 4.11
N ALA A 142 -14.55 7.08 3.80
CA ALA A 142 -15.72 6.89 4.65
C ALA A 142 -15.44 6.06 5.92
N ASP A 143 -14.43 5.19 5.90
CA ASP A 143 -14.08 4.32 7.05
C ASP A 143 -12.87 4.82 7.87
N GLY A 144 -12.31 5.98 7.51
CA GLY A 144 -11.17 6.60 8.19
C GLY A 144 -9.83 5.93 7.93
N THR A 145 -9.71 5.06 6.91
CA THR A 145 -8.44 4.37 6.57
C THR A 145 -7.32 5.36 6.26
N PHE A 146 -7.60 6.46 5.55
CA PHE A 146 -6.59 7.49 5.28
C PHE A 146 -6.13 8.24 6.52
N ASP A 147 -7.04 8.50 7.46
CA ASP A 147 -6.73 9.18 8.71
C ASP A 147 -5.89 8.27 9.60
N GLU A 148 -6.20 6.97 9.64
CA GLU A 148 -5.40 5.95 10.33
C GLU A 148 -3.95 5.91 9.79
N MET A 149 -3.79 5.83 8.45
CA MET A 149 -2.46 5.82 7.82
C MET A 149 -1.67 7.10 8.12
N SER A 150 -2.32 8.26 8.05
CA SER A 150 -1.69 9.55 8.35
C SER A 150 -1.24 9.63 9.81
N ALA A 151 -2.08 9.18 10.74
CA ALA A 151 -1.75 9.18 12.16
C ALA A 151 -0.58 8.22 12.47
N GLU A 152 -0.58 7.02 11.89
CA GLU A 152 0.54 6.06 12.01
C GLU A 152 1.84 6.64 11.47
N TYR A 153 1.81 7.27 10.29
CA TYR A 153 2.97 7.95 9.71
C TYR A 153 3.55 9.01 10.65
N ILE A 154 2.70 9.91 11.16
CA ILE A 154 3.09 10.95 12.12
C ILE A 154 3.71 10.34 13.39
N THR A 155 3.11 9.26 13.91
CA THR A 155 3.66 8.53 15.05
C THR A 155 5.06 7.97 14.76
N PHE A 156 5.30 7.37 13.59
CA PHE A 156 6.62 6.85 13.23
C PHE A 156 7.66 7.96 13.05
N CYS A 157 7.31 9.06 12.39
CA CYS A 157 8.17 10.23 12.23
C CYS A 157 8.60 10.81 13.59
N GLY A 158 7.63 11.07 14.48
CA GLY A 158 7.90 11.57 15.82
C GLY A 158 8.81 10.62 16.62
N ALA A 159 8.53 9.31 16.59
CA ALA A 159 9.34 8.31 17.26
C ALA A 159 10.79 8.28 16.75
N LEU A 160 11.01 8.32 15.44
CA LEU A 160 12.35 8.35 14.86
C LEU A 160 13.09 9.64 15.16
N GLN A 161 12.41 10.78 15.16
CA GLN A 161 13.00 12.06 15.54
C GLN A 161 13.45 12.06 17.00
N ILE A 162 12.65 11.50 17.92
CA ILE A 162 13.03 11.33 19.34
C ILE A 162 14.32 10.49 19.44
N ILE A 163 14.34 9.33 18.78
CA ILE A 163 15.50 8.42 18.81
C ILE A 163 16.75 9.12 18.27
N ALA A 164 16.65 9.71 17.08
CA ALA A 164 17.77 10.43 16.44
C ALA A 164 18.27 11.58 17.32
N SER A 165 17.37 12.42 17.81
CA SER A 165 17.71 13.58 18.65
C SER A 165 18.36 13.16 19.96
N ARG A 166 17.88 12.08 20.58
CA ARG A 166 18.44 11.55 21.82
C ARG A 166 19.85 10.99 21.63
N MET A 167 20.12 10.31 20.50
CA MET A 167 21.46 9.78 20.19
C MET A 167 22.52 10.87 20.08
N ILE A 168 22.15 12.09 19.69
CA ILE A 168 23.07 13.24 19.53
C ILE A 168 22.84 14.35 20.57
N GLY A 169 22.02 14.11 21.60
CA GLY A 169 21.80 15.05 22.72
C GLY A 169 21.02 16.33 22.39
N GLN A 170 20.18 16.33 21.36
CA GLN A 170 19.40 17.50 20.91
C GLN A 170 18.02 17.60 21.59
N LYS A 171 18.00 18.08 22.84
CA LYS A 171 16.76 18.16 23.67
C LYS A 171 15.59 18.90 23.02
N THR A 172 15.84 19.98 22.27
CA THR A 172 14.77 20.74 21.60
C THR A 172 14.10 19.91 20.50
N GLN A 173 14.89 19.18 19.71
CA GLN A 173 14.37 18.31 18.65
C GLN A 173 13.69 17.07 19.22
N GLU A 174 14.17 16.57 20.36
CA GLU A 174 13.50 15.53 21.14
C GLU A 174 12.10 15.97 21.57
N SER A 175 11.94 17.18 22.12
CA SER A 175 10.64 17.74 22.52
C SER A 175 9.68 17.95 21.34
N ALA A 176 10.20 18.38 20.19
CA ALA A 176 9.41 18.48 18.96
C ALA A 176 8.91 17.10 18.49
N GLY A 177 9.81 16.11 18.46
CA GLY A 177 9.45 14.73 18.13
C GLY A 177 8.44 14.13 19.12
N ASP A 178 8.56 14.43 20.41
CA ASP A 178 7.61 14.01 21.45
C ASP A 178 6.20 14.58 21.22
N SER A 179 6.13 15.87 20.91
CA SER A 179 4.88 16.56 20.56
C SER A 179 4.21 15.93 19.33
N GLU A 180 5.01 15.62 18.30
CA GLU A 180 4.55 14.98 17.07
C GLU A 180 4.07 13.53 17.31
N PHE A 181 4.86 12.74 18.05
CA PHE A 181 4.52 11.37 18.43
C PHE A 181 3.18 11.32 19.18
N HIS A 182 3.02 12.16 20.20
CA HIS A 182 1.78 12.24 20.98
C HIS A 182 0.60 12.79 20.18
N ARG A 183 0.83 13.68 19.21
CA ARG A 183 -0.23 14.11 18.27
C ARG A 183 -0.73 12.91 17.45
N GLY A 184 0.18 12.16 16.82
CA GLY A 184 -0.19 10.98 16.03
C GLY A 184 -0.94 9.93 16.86
N LEU A 185 -0.54 9.71 18.12
CA LEU A 185 -1.26 8.80 19.02
C LEU A 185 -2.71 9.24 19.31
N ARG A 186 -2.93 10.53 19.58
CA ARG A 186 -4.29 11.05 19.81
C ARG A 186 -5.16 10.89 18.57
N GLU A 187 -4.63 11.24 17.40
CA GLU A 187 -5.35 11.09 16.12
C GLU A 187 -5.70 9.61 15.85
N LEU A 188 -4.76 8.69 16.11
CA LEU A 188 -5.00 7.26 15.94
C LEU A 188 -6.06 6.72 16.92
N GLU A 189 -6.06 7.19 18.16
CA GLU A 189 -7.09 6.84 19.15
C GLU A 189 -8.48 7.34 18.75
N GLU A 190 -8.57 8.57 18.24
CA GLU A 190 -9.81 9.17 17.74
C GLU A 190 -10.38 8.37 16.56
N VAL A 191 -9.55 8.03 15.56
CA VAL A 191 -9.96 7.23 14.40
C VAL A 191 -10.47 5.85 14.85
N ARG A 192 -9.76 5.20 15.78
CA ARG A 192 -10.18 3.90 16.33
C ARG A 192 -11.48 4.00 17.12
N GLU A 193 -11.68 5.08 17.86
CA GLU A 193 -12.92 5.30 18.62
C GLU A 193 -14.12 5.53 17.70
N VAL A 194 -13.97 6.33 16.64
CA VAL A 194 -14.99 6.51 15.61
C VAL A 194 -15.37 5.17 14.98
N ARG A 195 -14.36 4.36 14.61
CA ARG A 195 -14.60 3.02 14.04
C ARG A 195 -15.33 2.10 15.03
N ARG A 196 -14.95 2.11 16.32
CA ARG A 196 -15.64 1.34 17.38
C ARG A 196 -17.11 1.76 17.50
N ARG A 197 -17.40 3.06 17.54
CA ARG A 197 -18.77 3.58 17.64
C ARG A 197 -19.63 3.15 16.46
N ARG A 198 -19.10 3.28 15.23
CA ARG A 198 -19.79 2.85 14.02
C ARG A 198 -20.16 1.37 14.05
N VAL A 199 -19.20 0.50 14.40
CA VAL A 199 -19.45 -0.95 14.51
C VAL A 199 -20.53 -1.24 15.57
N LEU A 200 -20.49 -0.54 16.72
CA LEU A 200 -21.51 -0.69 17.76
C LEU A 200 -22.90 -0.23 17.30
N GLU A 201 -22.98 0.86 16.53
CA GLU A 201 -24.23 1.35 15.95
C GLU A 201 -24.78 0.40 14.89
N GLU A 202 -23.94 -0.14 14.01
CA GLU A 202 -24.31 -1.16 13.02
C GLU A 202 -24.78 -2.46 13.71
N MET A 203 -24.10 -2.89 14.78
CA MET A 203 -24.55 -4.01 15.61
C MET A 203 -25.88 -3.74 16.31
N ARG A 204 -26.13 -2.50 16.76
CA ARG A 204 -27.41 -2.10 17.36
C ARG A 204 -28.53 -2.04 16.32
N ALA A 205 -28.24 -1.56 15.12
CA ALA A 205 -29.20 -1.47 14.02
C ALA A 205 -29.56 -2.84 13.43
N SER A 206 -28.59 -3.77 13.37
CA SER A 206 -28.80 -5.15 12.89
C SER A 206 -29.48 -6.08 13.91
N ARG A 207 -29.48 -5.71 15.20
CA ARG A 207 -30.25 -6.44 16.20
C ARG A 207 -31.75 -6.31 15.89
N ALA A 208 -32.36 -7.42 15.47
CA ALA A 208 -33.80 -7.51 15.31
C ALA A 208 -34.50 -7.05 16.59
N ALA A 209 -35.53 -6.20 16.44
CA ALA A 209 -36.32 -5.73 17.57
C ALA A 209 -36.75 -6.94 18.42
N PRO A 210 -36.60 -6.88 19.76
CA PRO A 210 -36.98 -8.00 20.61
C PRO A 210 -38.42 -8.38 20.28
N PRO A 211 -38.73 -9.68 20.12
CA PRO A 211 -40.07 -10.10 19.73
C PRO A 211 -41.06 -9.47 20.69
N ARG A 212 -41.98 -8.65 20.17
CA ARG A 212 -43.02 -7.99 20.97
C ARG A 212 -43.63 -9.06 21.87
N ARG A 213 -43.34 -9.00 23.18
CA ARG A 213 -43.94 -9.91 24.16
C ARG A 213 -45.44 -9.78 23.96
N LYS A 214 -46.08 -10.83 23.40
CA LYS A 214 -47.53 -10.91 23.32
C LYS A 214 -48.00 -10.72 24.75
N THR A 215 -48.63 -9.58 25.03
CA THR A 215 -49.21 -9.28 26.34
C THR A 215 -50.06 -10.48 26.70
N GLY A 216 -49.59 -11.27 27.67
CA GLY A 216 -50.24 -12.52 28.06
C GLY A 216 -51.70 -12.19 28.34
N LYS A 217 -52.61 -12.84 27.60
CA LYS A 217 -54.05 -12.74 27.79
C LYS A 217 -54.29 -12.92 29.30
N LYS A 218 -54.68 -11.84 29.99
CA LYS A 218 -54.90 -11.84 31.44
C LYS A 218 -55.72 -13.08 31.77
N ARG A 219 -55.10 -14.10 32.39
CA ARG A 219 -55.84 -15.28 32.86
C ARG A 219 -56.82 -14.71 33.88
N LYS A 220 -58.12 -14.74 33.57
CA LYS A 220 -59.17 -14.44 34.55
C LYS A 220 -58.93 -15.42 35.70
N LEU A 221 -58.45 -14.90 36.83
CA LEU A 221 -58.39 -15.65 38.08
C LEU A 221 -59.81 -16.13 38.36
N LYS A 222 -60.01 -17.45 38.33
CA LYS A 222 -61.29 -18.02 38.77
C LYS A 222 -61.45 -17.71 40.27
N PRO A 223 -62.62 -17.22 40.71
CA PRO A 223 -62.86 -16.98 42.12
C PRO A 223 -62.70 -18.29 42.89
N ARG A 224 -61.98 -18.21 44.00
CA ARG A 224 -61.68 -19.34 44.88
C ARG A 224 -62.96 -19.67 45.66
N THR A 225 -63.55 -20.82 45.38
CA THR A 225 -64.71 -21.31 46.15
C THR A 225 -64.29 -21.51 47.60
N PRO A 226 -64.98 -20.92 48.60
CA PRO A 226 -64.67 -21.16 50.00
C PRO A 226 -65.00 -22.64 50.35
N PRO A 227 -64.14 -23.32 51.13
CA PRO A 227 -64.45 -24.65 51.63
C PRO A 227 -65.66 -24.55 52.57
N GLY A 228 -66.62 -25.46 52.39
CA GLY A 228 -67.87 -25.52 53.12
C GLY A 228 -67.66 -25.54 54.63
N GLY A 229 -68.49 -24.77 55.32
CA GLY A 229 -68.56 -24.76 56.77
C GLY A 229 -68.94 -26.14 57.30
N VAL A 230 -68.15 -26.62 58.27
CA VAL A 230 -68.56 -27.69 59.17
C VAL A 230 -69.41 -27.03 60.25
N VAL A 231 -70.69 -27.37 60.27
CA VAL A 231 -71.62 -27.07 61.35
C VAL A 231 -71.40 -28.11 62.44
N LEU A 232 -71.01 -27.67 63.63
CA LEU A 232 -71.13 -28.40 64.89
C LEU A 232 -71.71 -27.45 65.94
#